data_AF-A0A4Q5LZW1-F1
#
_entry.id   AF-A0A4Q5LZW1-F1
#
_cell.length_a   1.000
_cell.length_b   1.000
_cell.length_c   1.000
_cell.angle_alpha   90.00
_cell.angle_beta   90.00
_cell.angle_gamma   90.00
#
_symmetry.space_group_name_H-M   'P 1'
#
loop_
_entity.id
_entity.type
_entity.pdbx_description
1 polymer ?
#
loop_
_entity_poly.entity_id
_entity_poly.type
_entity_poly.pdbx_seq_one_letter_code
_entity_poly.pdbx_strand_id
1 'polypeptide(L)' 'MESSRPDYLMSRLINNQLSREELAELLADIGETEMSPEYSTILEGYFNQLLAEAHPDKNIESAQDQ' A
#
# COMPACT_ATOMS: atom_id res chain seq x y z
N MET A 1 13.39 24.89 2.02
CA MET A 1 12.40 24.51 1.00
C MET A 1 11.38 23.68 1.74
N GLU A 2 10.18 24.19 1.95
CA GLU A 2 9.10 23.38 2.56
C GLU A 2 8.80 22.25 1.57
N SER A 3 9.07 21.02 1.96
CA SER A 3 8.70 19.84 1.19
C SER A 3 7.18 19.84 1.07
N SER A 4 6.65 19.77 -0.16
CA SER A 4 5.21 19.69 -0.34
C SER A 4 4.68 18.40 0.32
N ARG A 5 3.44 18.41 0.82
CA ARG A 5 2.81 17.23 1.44
C ARG A 5 2.87 16.00 0.50
N PRO A 6 2.65 16.13 -0.82
CA PRO A 6 2.85 15.02 -1.76
C PRO A 6 4.30 14.50 -1.82
N ASP A 7 5.30 15.37 -1.84
CA ASP A 7 6.72 14.95 -1.87
C ASP A 7 7.11 14.17 -0.60
N TYR A 8 6.55 14.57 0.54
CA TYR A 8 6.73 13.88 1.80
C TYR A 8 6.13 12.46 1.75
N LEU A 9 4.88 12.34 1.31
CA LEU A 9 4.19 11.05 1.21
C LEU A 9 4.88 10.12 0.19
N MET A 10 5.32 10.64 -0.96
CA MET A 10 6.08 9.86 -1.94
C MET A 10 7.43 9.41 -1.41
N SER A 11 8.17 10.27 -0.71
CA SER A 11 9.43 9.90 -0.08
C SER A 11 9.24 8.79 0.96
N ARG A 12 8.17 8.87 1.76
CA ARG A 12 7.82 7.86 2.77
C ARG A 12 7.41 6.53 2.14
N LEU A 13 6.67 6.56 1.04
CA LEU A 13 6.30 5.39 0.24
C LEU A 13 7.55 4.66 -0.28
N ILE A 14 8.46 5.38 -0.95
CA ILE A 14 9.69 4.80 -1.54
C ILE A 14 10.58 4.16 -0.46
N ASN A 15 10.57 4.70 0.76
CA ASN A 15 11.36 4.18 1.88
C ASN A 15 10.63 3.11 2.72
N ASN A 16 9.43 2.66 2.31
CA ASN A 16 8.58 1.73 3.07
C ASN A 16 8.29 2.20 4.51
N GLN A 17 8.16 3.51 4.71
CA GLN A 17 7.88 4.14 6.01
C GLN A 17 6.50 4.81 6.06
N LEU A 18 5.69 4.63 5.02
CA LEU A 18 4.36 5.21 4.93
C LEU A 18 3.39 4.51 5.89
N SER A 19 2.69 5.27 6.74
CA SER A 19 1.63 4.71 7.57
C SER A 19 0.37 4.39 6.74
N ARG A 20 -0.56 3.62 7.32
CA ARG A 20 -1.85 3.33 6.68
C ARG A 20 -2.65 4.60 6.40
N GLU A 21 -2.64 5.53 7.34
CA GLU A 21 -3.36 6.80 7.25
C GLU A 21 -2.73 7.71 6.17
N GLU A 22 -1.40 7.74 6.12
CA GLU A 22 -0.64 8.48 5.09
C GLU A 22 -0.84 7.88 3.69
N LEU A 23 -0.99 6.56 3.58
CA LEU A 23 -1.33 5.90 2.34
C LEU A 23 -2.76 6.25 1.89
N ALA A 24 -3.73 6.21 2.81
CA ALA A 24 -5.11 6.57 2.50
C ALA A 24 -5.22 8.02 2.02
N GLU A 25 -4.47 8.93 2.64
CA GLU A 25 -4.35 10.33 2.21
C GLU A 25 -3.74 10.44 0.80
N LEU A 26 -2.60 9.77 0.54
CA LEU A 26 -1.96 9.78 -0.77
C LEU A 26 -2.90 9.25 -1.86
N LEU A 27 -3.64 8.17 -1.57
CA LEU A 27 -4.61 7.60 -2.50
C LEU A 27 -5.83 8.50 -2.68
N ALA A 28 -6.31 9.17 -1.63
CA ALA A 28 -7.42 10.11 -1.74
C ALA A 28 -7.04 11.32 -2.61
N ASP A 29 -5.85 11.87 -2.42
CA ASP A 29 -5.32 12.99 -3.23
C ASP A 29 -5.13 12.59 -4.70
N ILE A 30 -4.61 11.38 -4.97
CA ILE A 30 -4.53 10.83 -6.33
C ILE A 30 -5.93 10.60 -6.90
N GLY A 31 -6.90 10.20 -6.07
CA GLY A 31 -8.25 9.88 -6.51
C GLY A 31 -9.18 11.06 -6.72
N GLU A 32 -8.88 12.22 -6.11
CA GLU A 32 -9.63 13.47 -6.30
C GLU A 32 -9.49 14.01 -7.74
N THR A 33 -8.47 13.58 -8.48
CA THR A 33 -8.18 13.98 -9.87
C THR A 33 -8.56 12.93 -10.93
N GLU A 34 -9.51 12.04 -10.62
CA GLU A 34 -9.89 10.84 -11.39
C GLU A 34 -8.92 9.67 -11.18
N MET A 35 -9.08 8.94 -10.07
CA MET A 35 -8.54 7.58 -10.04
C MET A 35 -9.32 6.75 -11.07
N SER A 36 -8.68 6.40 -12.19
CA SER A 36 -9.27 5.35 -13.02
C SER A 36 -9.34 4.07 -12.18
N PRO A 37 -10.45 3.30 -12.23
CA PRO A 37 -10.59 2.05 -11.48
C PRO A 37 -9.43 1.07 -11.71
N GLU A 38 -8.75 1.18 -12.86
CA GLU A 38 -7.59 0.38 -13.18
C GLU A 38 -6.39 0.67 -12.26
N TYR A 39 -6.13 1.94 -11.92
CA TYR A 39 -5.03 2.31 -11.04
C TYR A 39 -5.22 1.78 -9.62
N SER A 40 -6.44 1.88 -9.08
CA SER A 40 -6.77 1.32 -7.76
C SER A 40 -6.50 -0.18 -7.70
N THR A 41 -6.89 -0.92 -8.76
CA THR A 41 -6.73 -2.38 -8.84
C THR A 41 -5.25 -2.78 -8.89
N ILE A 42 -4.43 -2.05 -9.65
CA ILE A 42 -2.99 -2.31 -9.77
C ILE A 42 -2.28 -2.04 -8.43
N LEU A 43 -2.61 -0.92 -7.77
CA LEU A 43 -2.01 -0.55 -6.49
C LEU A 43 -2.39 -1.53 -5.38
N GLU A 44 -3.65 -1.95 -5.34
CA GLU A 44 -4.13 -2.96 -4.38
C GLU A 44 -3.40 -4.30 -4.57
N GLY A 45 -3.24 -4.76 -5.81
CA GLY A 45 -2.51 -6.00 -6.12
C GLY A 45 -1.05 -5.95 -5.65
N TYR A 46 -0.36 -4.85 -5.95
CA TYR A 46 1.02 -4.66 -5.52
C TYR A 46 1.15 -4.60 -3.99
N PHE A 47 0.22 -3.93 -3.31
CA PHE A 47 0.22 -3.84 -1.85
C PHE A 47 0.01 -5.20 -1.18
N ASN A 48 -0.92 -6.01 -1.72
CA ASN A 48 -1.15 -7.38 -1.24
C ASN A 48 0.07 -8.28 -1.44
N GLN A 49 0.78 -8.11 -2.55
CA GLN A 49 2.04 -8.81 -2.80
C GLN A 49 3.12 -8.41 -1.78
N LEU A 50 3.31 -7.11 -1.53
CA LEU A 50 4.27 -6.63 -0.53
C LEU A 50 3.95 -7.16 0.88
N LEU A 51 2.68 -7.23 1.25
CA LEU A 51 2.25 -7.82 2.53
C LEU A 51 2.56 -9.32 2.61
N ALA A 52 2.36 -10.06 1.52
CA ALA A 52 2.70 -11.48 1.45
C ALA A 52 4.22 -11.71 1.54
N GLU A 53 5.02 -10.86 0.90
CA GLU A 53 6.49 -10.91 0.95
C GLU A 53 7.05 -10.48 2.32
N ALA A 54 6.40 -9.52 2.99
CA ALA A 54 6.78 -9.04 4.32
C ALA A 54 6.39 -10.03 5.44
N HIS A 55 5.43 -10.93 5.19
CA HIS A 55 5.01 -11.98 6.12
C HIS A 55 5.24 -13.38 5.51
N PRO A 56 6.49 -13.87 5.45
CA PRO A 56 6.78 -15.17 4.87
C PRO A 56 6.24 -16.37 5.67
N ASP A 57 5.61 -16.16 6.84
CA ASP A 57 5.07 -17.24 7.66
C ASP A 57 3.79 -16.83 8.40
N LYS A 58 2.65 -17.07 7.75
CA LYS A 58 1.60 -17.87 8.38
C LYS A 58 1.26 -19.00 7.43
N ASN A 59 2.14 -20.00 7.45
CA ASN A 59 1.79 -21.36 7.13
C ASN A 59 0.56 -21.72 8.01
N ILE A 60 -0.65 -21.50 7.49
CA ILE A 60 -1.83 -22.14 8.07
C ILE A 60 -1.66 -23.60 7.71
N GLU A 61 -1.01 -24.30 8.64
CA GLU A 61 -1.33 -25.66 9.03
C GLU A 61 -2.86 -25.79 9.00
N SER A 62 -3.37 -26.14 7.82
CA SER A 62 -4.68 -26.75 7.69
C SER A 62 -4.47 -28.12 8.29
N ALA A 63 -4.77 -28.18 9.59
CA ALA A 63 -4.69 -29.37 10.41
C ALA A 63 -5.18 -30.59 9.62
N GLN A 64 -4.32 -31.59 9.58
CA GLN A 64 -4.74 -32.96 9.48
C GLN A 64 -5.82 -33.20 10.53
N ASP A 65 -7.05 -33.44 10.09
CA ASP A 65 -7.99 -34.25 10.85
C ASP A 65 -8.75 -35.13 9.86
N GLN A 66 -8.21 -36.35 9.75
CA GLN A 66 -8.83 -37.67 9.55
C GLN A 66 -9.94 -37.84 8.50
#